data_AF-A0A5P0ZKF8-F1
#
_entry.id   AF-A0A5P0ZKF8-F1
#
_cell.length_a   1.000
_cell.length_b   1.000
_cell.length_c   1.000
_cell.angle_alpha   90.00
_cell.angle_beta   90.00
_cell.angle_gamma   90.00
#
_symmetry.space_group_name_H-M   'P 1'
#
loop_
_entity.id
_entity.type
_entity.pdbx_description
1 polymer ?
#
loop_
_entity_poly.entity_id
_entity_poly.type
_entity_poly.pdbx_seq_one_letter_code
_entity_poly.pdbx_strand_id
1 'polypeptide(L)'
;MAKNVTMEESIYQLLKDVDRNYFTSNRQLNKNSMLYQTIEEVQDKGWFNKLELQTVKNYPLATATLKTAELTEAGVKHLAELKDKLDTNKE
;
A
#
# COMPACT_ATOMS: atom_id res chain seq x y z
N MET A 1 7.65 -19.52 -12.01
CA MET A 1 8.15 -19.50 -10.62
C MET A 1 7.42 -18.36 -9.92
N ALA A 2 6.72 -18.62 -8.81
CA ALA A 2 6.00 -17.58 -8.10
C ALA A 2 7.02 -16.52 -7.65
N LYS A 3 6.91 -15.31 -8.20
CA LYS A 3 7.71 -14.17 -7.72
C LYS A 3 7.20 -13.89 -6.31
N ASN A 4 7.98 -14.23 -5.29
CA ASN A 4 7.71 -13.77 -3.94
C ASN A 4 7.91 -12.26 -3.96
N VAL A 5 6.81 -11.52 -4.09
CA VAL A 5 6.81 -10.06 -4.01
C VAL A 5 7.30 -9.71 -2.62
N THR A 6 8.36 -8.92 -2.51
CA THR A 6 8.88 -8.46 -1.22
C THR A 6 7.95 -7.39 -0.64
N MET A 7 8.13 -7.09 0.65
CA MET A 7 7.39 -6.01 1.30
C MET A 7 7.63 -4.67 0.58
N GLU A 8 8.88 -4.37 0.22
CA GLU A 8 9.24 -3.16 -0.53
C GLU A 8 8.57 -3.08 -1.90
N GLU A 9 8.50 -4.18 -2.66
CA GLU A 9 7.76 -4.19 -3.93
C GLU A 9 6.25 -3.98 -3.72
N SER A 10 5.70 -4.53 -2.63
CA SER A 10 4.28 -4.37 -2.29
C SER A 10 3.95 -2.92 -1.90
N ILE A 11 4.82 -2.29 -1.10
CA ILE A 11 4.75 -0.86 -0.76
C ILE A 11 4.81 -0.04 -2.04
N TYR A 12 5.83 -0.27 -2.89
CA TYR A 12 5.98 0.47 -4.14
C TYR A 12 4.73 0.38 -5.02
N GLN A 13 4.18 -0.81 -5.20
CA GLN A 13 2.94 -0.98 -5.96
C GLN A 13 1.77 -0.24 -5.32
N LEU A 14 1.59 -0.33 -4.00
CA LEU A 14 0.50 0.36 -3.30
C LEU A 14 0.61 1.89 -3.43
N LEU A 15 1.80 2.47 -3.21
CA LEU A 15 2.02 3.91 -3.36
C LEU A 15 1.74 4.35 -4.79
N LYS A 16 2.23 3.59 -5.78
CA LYS A 16 2.00 3.87 -7.19
C LYS A 16 0.53 3.76 -7.61
N ASP A 17 -0.20 2.78 -7.08
CA ASP A 17 -1.61 2.60 -7.40
C ASP A 17 -2.47 3.72 -6.80
N VAL A 18 -2.12 4.21 -5.61
CA VAL A 18 -2.80 5.38 -5.02
C VAL A 18 -2.43 6.67 -5.74
N ASP A 19 -1.16 6.89 -6.08
CA ASP A 19 -0.71 8.03 -6.91
C ASP A 19 -1.48 8.10 -8.24
N ARG A 20 -1.73 6.94 -8.85
CA ARG A 20 -2.50 6.81 -10.10
C ARG A 20 -4.01 6.86 -9.93
N ASN A 21 -4.52 7.04 -8.71
CA ASN A 21 -5.95 6.94 -8.38
C ASN A 21 -6.59 5.63 -8.90
N TYR A 22 -5.85 4.52 -8.84
CA TYR A 22 -6.30 3.22 -9.35
C TYR A 22 -7.42 2.62 -8.50
N PHE A 23 -7.44 2.91 -7.20
CA PHE A 23 -8.49 2.43 -6.30
C PHE A 23 -9.75 3.28 -6.45
N THR A 24 -10.79 2.70 -7.03
CA THR A 24 -12.09 3.37 -7.21
C THR A 24 -13.10 2.99 -6.13
N SER A 25 -12.77 2.02 -5.27
CA SER A 25 -13.69 1.44 -4.29
C SER A 25 -12.97 0.94 -3.05
N ASN A 26 -13.74 0.76 -1.98
CA ASN A 26 -13.26 0.14 -0.76
C ASN A 26 -12.97 -1.34 -1.04
N ARG A 27 -11.92 -1.88 -0.43
CA ARG A 27 -11.52 -3.27 -0.64
C ARG A 27 -11.59 -4.03 0.68
N GLN A 28 -12.20 -5.20 0.66
CA GLN A 28 -12.08 -6.16 1.76
C GLN A 28 -10.85 -7.04 1.53
N LEU A 29 -9.99 -7.12 2.53
CA LEU A 29 -8.74 -7.88 2.52
C LEU A 29 -8.63 -8.70 3.81
N ASN A 30 -7.95 -9.83 3.71
CA ASN A 30 -7.64 -10.65 4.89
C ASN A 30 -6.50 -9.99 5.67
N LYS A 31 -6.62 -9.96 7.00
CA LYS A 31 -5.58 -9.42 7.89
C LYS A 31 -4.23 -10.14 7.76
N ASN A 32 -4.24 -11.38 7.30
CA ASN A 32 -3.04 -12.18 7.04
C ASN A 32 -2.49 -11.99 5.61
N SER A 33 -3.13 -11.17 4.77
CA SER A 33 -2.63 -10.91 3.41
C SER A 33 -1.49 -9.89 3.43
N MET A 34 -0.55 -10.06 2.50
CA MET A 34 0.55 -9.12 2.27
C MET A 34 0.07 -7.68 2.09
N LEU A 35 -1.04 -7.48 1.36
CA LEU A 35 -1.64 -6.16 1.14
C LEU A 35 -2.10 -5.51 2.46
N TYR A 36 -2.66 -6.27 3.40
CA TYR A 36 -3.07 -5.73 4.69
C TYR A 36 -1.85 -5.24 5.49
N GLN A 37 -0.81 -6.07 5.58
CA GLN A 37 0.44 -5.72 6.25
C GLN A 37 1.08 -4.50 5.61
N THR A 38 1.06 -4.42 4.28
CA THR A 38 1.57 -3.26 3.53
C THR A 38 0.78 -2.00 3.90
N ILE A 39 -0.55 -2.05 3.89
CA ILE A 39 -1.40 -0.91 4.24
C ILE A 39 -1.16 -0.46 5.68
N GLU A 40 -1.01 -1.40 6.61
CA GLU A 40 -0.73 -1.10 8.02
C GLU A 40 0.64 -0.40 8.17
N GLU A 41 1.68 -0.90 7.48
CA GLU A 41 3.02 -0.31 7.53
C GLU A 41 3.05 1.10 6.94
N VAL A 42 2.46 1.31 5.77
CA VAL A 42 2.45 2.65 5.14
C VAL A 42 1.58 3.66 5.91
N GLN A 43 0.57 3.18 6.63
CA GLN A 43 -0.25 4.00 7.51
C GLN A 43 0.53 4.38 8.78
N ASP A 44 1.24 3.43 9.40
CA ASP A 44 2.12 3.69 10.56
C ASP A 44 3.24 4.69 10.23
N LYS A 45 3.81 4.58 9.02
CA LYS A 45 4.83 5.52 8.52
C LYS A 45 4.29 6.90 8.16
N GLY A 46 2.97 7.09 8.10
CA GLY A 46 2.35 8.36 7.71
C GLY A 46 2.58 8.72 6.23
N TRP A 47 2.75 7.73 5.35
CA TRP A 47 2.93 7.96 3.92
C TRP A 47 1.63 8.22 3.17
N PHE A 48 0.50 7.93 3.81
CA PHE A 48 -0.84 8.13 3.26
C PHE A 48 -1.64 9.09 4.13
N ASN A 49 -2.40 9.94 3.45
CA ASN A 49 -3.43 10.76 4.04
C ASN A 49 -4.80 10.18 3.69
N LYS A 50 -5.79 10.34 4.58
CA LYS A 50 -7.18 9.86 4.39
C LYS A 50 -7.31 8.36 4.04
N LEU A 51 -6.30 7.58 4.37
CA LEU A 51 -6.36 6.12 4.31
C LEU A 51 -7.11 5.63 5.56
N GLU A 52 -8.15 4.83 5.35
CA GLU A 52 -8.90 4.23 6.45
C GLU A 52 -8.81 2.71 6.40
N LEU A 53 -8.38 2.10 7.50
CA LEU A 53 -8.34 0.66 7.67
C LEU A 53 -9.28 0.26 8.80
N GLN A 54 -10.44 -0.29 8.45
CA GLN A 54 -11.44 -0.76 9.41
C GLN A 54 -11.23 -2.25 9.68
N THR A 55 -10.91 -2.59 10.93
CA THR A 55 -10.76 -3.97 11.38
C THR A 55 -11.88 -4.36 12.34
N VAL A 56 -12.45 -5.55 12.17
CA VAL A 56 -13.44 -6.08 13.11
C VAL A 56 -12.77 -7.17 13.94
N LYS A 57 -12.76 -7.05 15.28
CA LYS A 57 -12.02 -7.98 16.18
C LYS A 57 -12.36 -9.46 15.95
N ASN A 58 -13.62 -9.78 15.68
CA ASN A 58 -14.09 -11.16 15.50
C ASN A 58 -14.01 -11.70 14.06
N TYR A 59 -13.51 -10.92 13.11
CA TYR A 59 -13.43 -11.34 11.71
C TYR A 59 -11.99 -11.29 11.18
N PRO A 60 -11.62 -12.25 10.32
CA PRO A 60 -10.31 -12.26 9.66
C PRO A 60 -10.19 -11.22 8.54
N LEU A 61 -11.26 -10.48 8.27
CA LEU A 61 -11.35 -9.49 7.21
C LEU A 61 -11.21 -8.07 7.79
N ALA A 62 -10.59 -7.21 6.99
CA ALA A 62 -10.51 -5.78 7.19
C ALA A 62 -10.97 -5.08 5.91
N THR A 63 -11.56 -3.89 6.06
CA THR A 63 -11.97 -3.05 4.95
C THR A 63 -10.99 -1.89 4.85
N ALA A 64 -10.27 -1.79 3.74
CA ALA A 64 -9.42 -0.65 3.44
C ALA A 64 -10.10 0.30 2.44
N THR A 65 -10.19 1.56 2.82
CA THR A 65 -10.65 2.65 1.96
C THR A 65 -9.42 3.34 1.37
N LEU A 66 -9.02 2.90 0.17
CA LEU A 66 -7.89 3.47 -0.58
C LEU A 66 -8.33 4.49 -1.63
N LYS A 67 -9.64 4.56 -1.94
CA LYS A 67 -10.19 5.45 -2.98
C LYS A 67 -10.04 6.94 -2.68
N THR A 68 -10.02 7.30 -1.40
CA THR A 68 -9.84 8.66 -0.91
C THR A 68 -8.43 8.88 -0.38
N ALA A 69 -7.59 7.83 -0.43
CA ALA A 69 -6.24 7.91 0.08
C ALA A 69 -5.40 8.75 -0.87
N GLU A 70 -4.57 9.62 -0.30
CA GLU A 70 -3.66 10.49 -1.04
C GLU A 70 -2.25 10.28 -0.47
N LEU A 71 -1.23 10.38 -1.31
CA LEU A 71 0.14 10.33 -0.81
C LEU A 71 0.48 11.62 -0.06
N THR A 72 1.14 11.48 1.08
CA THR A 72 1.77 12.62 1.77
C THR A 72 3.07 12.99 1.06
N GLU A 73 3.66 14.15 1.37
CA GLU A 73 4.99 14.51 0.86
C GLU A 73 6.05 13.44 1.16
N ALA A 74 5.97 12.81 2.34
CA ALA A 74 6.82 11.68 2.71
C ALA A 74 6.56 10.45 1.84
N GLY A 75 5.29 10.13 1.57
CA GLY A 75 4.90 9.04 0.67
C GLY A 75 5.38 9.26 -0.76
N VAL A 76 5.23 10.46 -1.31
CA VAL A 76 5.72 10.80 -2.66
C VAL A 76 7.24 10.68 -2.75
N LYS A 77 7.96 11.20 -1.74
CA LYS A 77 9.42 11.05 -1.69
C LYS A 77 9.83 9.59 -1.64
N HIS A 78 9.18 8.79 -0.81
CA HIS A 78 9.48 7.37 -0.69
C HIS A 78 9.14 6.58 -1.97
N LEU A 79 8.04 6.93 -2.64
CA LEU A 79 7.70 6.38 -3.96
C LEU A 79 8.83 6.63 -4.98
N ALA A 80 9.42 7.83 -4.98
CA ALA A 80 10.54 8.15 -5.86
C ALA A 80 11.81 7.33 -5.52
N GLU A 81 12.13 7.17 -4.24
CA GLU A 81 13.25 6.34 -3.78
C GLU A 81 13.07 4.87 -4.17
N LEU A 82 11.87 4.32 -3.96
CA LEU A 82 11.54 2.94 -4.33
C LEU A 82 11.54 2.76 -5.85
N LYS A 83 11.05 3.75 -6.60
CA LYS A 83 11.09 3.74 -8.06
C LYS A 83 12.52 3.64 -8.57
N ASP A 84 13.43 4.45 -8.04
CA ASP A 84 14.85 4.40 -8.39
C ASP A 84 15.43 3.01 -8.09
N LYS A 85 15.29 2.53 -6.85
CA LYS A 85 15.81 1.21 -6.43
C LYS A 85 15.26 0.02 -7.23
N LEU A 86 13.98 0.03 -7.57
CA LEU A 86 13.30 -1.10 -8.22
C LEU A 86 13.36 -1.04 -9.75
N ASP A 87 13.48 0.14 -10.35
CA ASP A 87 13.64 0.31 -11.79
C ASP A 87 15.11 0.14 -12.21
N THR A 88 16.08 0.57 -11.39
CA THR A 88 17.52 0.35 -11.61
C THR A 88 17.93 -1.12 -11.44
N ASN A 89 17.17 -1.93 -10.68
CA ASN A 89 17.41 -3.38 -10.55
C ASN A 89 16.93 -4.21 -11.76
N LYS A 90 16.52 -3.57 -12.86
CA LYS A 90 16.15 -4.24 -14.13
C LYS A 90 17.23 -4.20 -15.20
N GLU A 91 18.41 -3.64 -14.92
CA GLU A 91 19.54 -3.61 -15.86
C GLU A 91 20.50 -4.78 -15.69
#